data_AF-A0A7Z7N9W9-F1
#
_entry.id   AF-A0A7Z7N9W9-F1
#
_cell.length_a   1.000
_cell.length_b   1.000
_cell.length_c   1.000
_cell.angle_alpha   90.00
_cell.angle_beta   90.00
_cell.angle_gamma   90.00
#
_symmetry.space_group_name_H-M   'P 1'
#
loop_
_entity.id
_entity.type
_entity.pdbx_description
1 polymer ?
#
loop_
_entity_poly.entity_id
_entity_poly.type
_entity_poly.pdbx_seq_one_letter_code
_entity_poly.pdbx_strand_id
1 'polypeptide(L)'
;MDDAIPTTGTAGSSAAAAAPYVDVHETHTGVVVLVGERAYKAKKPVLTDFLDFRSAEQREAACLREVELNSRLSPGSYLGVAHLDDPAGGFPEPLVVMRRYRDSDRLAALVTRSEAGGADESVRGVLDTIAAVLARFHEHAERGQLIDAKGTPDAVNQRWSENLHELYRYAGDAFSEESIARIEHLATDFISGRAALFTRRIADGCIVDGHGDLLADDIFWVDGELAMLDCLEFDDELRYIDRIDDAAFLAMDLEFLGRQDLGDYFLDRYIAHSGDSSPMSLRDFYIACRALVRAKVDCVRLSQGKSEAAVDASRHIAIATQHLENGAVRLALVGGNPGTGKSTLARALAEQVGAQVISTDGVRRELRERGDIAGDPGVLDAGLYSRENVTAVYDEALRRARVCLPTGQSVILDGTWRDPHIRTLARRLATETHSTLVELMCTVASDAVADRIKTRQPGNSDATPEIATALAAQHTGWDTAHRLETTRPLEDSLREAHGAWRRATRNE
;
A
#
# COMPACT_ATOMS: atom_id res chain seq x y z
N MET A 1 -22.86 -31.09 64.71
CA MET A 1 -21.70 -30.37 65.26
C MET A 1 -20.56 -30.63 64.30
N ASP A 2 -20.70 -30.20 63.05
CA ASP A 2 -20.72 -28.77 62.61
C ASP A 2 -19.40 -28.14 63.05
N ASP A 3 -18.50 -27.73 62.16
CA ASP A 3 -18.76 -26.70 61.16
C ASP A 3 -17.84 -26.80 59.93
N ALA A 4 -18.27 -26.12 58.87
CA ALA A 4 -17.79 -26.26 57.51
C ALA A 4 -17.15 -24.95 56.98
N ILE A 5 -16.24 -25.11 55.98
CA ILE A 5 -15.92 -24.21 54.82
C ILE A 5 -14.98 -23.00 55.07
N PRO A 6 -14.12 -22.53 54.12
CA PRO A 6 -13.98 -22.90 52.69
C PRO A 6 -12.58 -23.25 52.14
N THR A 7 -12.64 -23.94 51.00
CA THR A 7 -11.68 -24.00 49.89
C THR A 7 -11.50 -22.66 49.15
N THR A 8 -10.25 -22.26 48.89
CA THR A 8 -9.79 -21.44 47.76
C THR A 8 -8.32 -21.85 47.52
N GLY A 9 -7.84 -22.33 46.38
CA GLY A 9 -8.17 -21.93 45.02
C GLY A 9 -7.11 -20.94 44.50
N THR A 10 -5.86 -21.38 44.35
CA THR A 10 -4.84 -20.67 43.55
C THR A 10 -3.89 -21.68 42.93
N ALA A 11 -4.31 -22.23 41.79
CA ALA A 11 -3.43 -22.90 40.85
C ALA A 11 -3.09 -21.92 39.73
N GLY A 12 -1.79 -21.79 39.43
CA GLY A 12 -1.31 -21.30 38.14
C GLY A 12 -1.01 -19.81 38.03
N SER A 13 -0.11 -19.27 38.86
CA SER A 13 0.75 -18.19 38.37
C SER A 13 1.64 -18.79 37.27
N SER A 14 1.34 -18.48 36.01
CA SER A 14 2.26 -18.71 34.91
C SER A 14 3.47 -17.82 35.12
N ALA A 15 4.47 -18.33 35.85
CA ALA A 15 5.79 -17.73 35.90
C ALA A 15 6.32 -17.70 34.46
N ALA A 16 6.48 -16.50 33.90
CA ALA A 16 7.20 -16.32 32.65
C ALA A 16 8.52 -17.09 32.75
N ALA A 17 8.69 -18.11 31.93
CA ALA A 17 9.89 -18.94 31.94
C ALA A 17 11.11 -18.01 31.80
N ALA A 18 12.01 -18.02 32.78
CA ALA A 18 13.20 -17.19 32.74
C ALA A 18 14.01 -17.54 31.49
N ALA A 19 14.33 -16.55 30.67
CA ALA A 19 15.12 -16.76 29.46
C ALA A 19 16.43 -17.48 29.84
N PRO A 20 16.83 -18.52 29.08
CA PRO A 20 18.02 -19.27 29.41
C PRO A 20 19.26 -18.36 29.35
N TYR A 21 20.20 -18.59 30.27
CA TYR A 21 21.44 -17.80 30.36
C TYR A 21 22.22 -17.84 29.04
N VAL A 22 22.22 -18.99 28.37
CA VAL A 22 22.71 -19.17 26.99
C VAL A 22 21.59 -19.69 26.10
N ASP A 23 21.47 -19.14 24.90
CA ASP A 23 20.58 -19.64 23.84
C ASP A 23 21.29 -19.59 22.48
N VAL A 24 20.82 -20.37 21.52
CA VAL A 24 21.39 -20.41 20.17
C VAL A 24 20.28 -20.42 19.14
N HIS A 25 20.33 -19.46 18.22
CA HIS A 25 19.46 -19.40 17.05
C HIS A 25 20.29 -19.56 15.78
N GLU A 26 19.83 -20.42 14.89
CA GLU A 26 20.51 -20.70 13.63
C GLU A 26 19.66 -20.19 12.46
N THR A 27 20.25 -19.35 11.62
CA THR A 27 19.64 -18.89 10.36
C THR A 27 20.29 -19.60 9.18
N HIS A 28 19.80 -19.35 7.96
CA HIS A 28 20.37 -19.92 6.75
C HIS A 28 21.82 -19.44 6.50
N THR A 29 22.21 -18.26 6.99
CA THR A 29 23.51 -17.61 6.74
C THR A 29 24.35 -17.37 7.99
N GLY A 30 23.83 -17.67 9.18
CA GLY A 30 24.53 -17.39 10.42
C GLY A 30 24.08 -18.20 11.62
N VAL A 31 24.79 -18.02 12.73
CA VAL A 31 24.46 -18.56 14.05
C VAL A 31 24.55 -17.41 15.05
N VAL A 32 23.48 -17.19 15.81
CA VAL A 32 23.40 -16.19 16.88
C VAL A 32 23.45 -16.90 18.22
N VAL A 33 24.47 -16.63 19.01
CA VAL A 33 24.61 -17.15 20.38
C VAL A 33 24.29 -16.03 21.36
N LEU A 34 23.25 -16.22 22.16
CA LEU A 34 22.84 -15.29 23.21
C LEU A 34 23.53 -15.69 24.51
N VAL A 35 24.23 -14.78 25.19
CA VAL A 35 24.90 -15.02 26.48
C VAL A 35 24.78 -13.81 27.39
N GLY A 36 24.07 -13.96 28.51
CA GLY A 36 23.78 -12.83 29.41
C GLY A 36 23.08 -11.70 28.66
N GLU A 37 23.68 -10.50 28.68
CA GLU A 37 23.16 -9.28 28.03
C GLU A 37 23.65 -9.08 26.57
N ARG A 38 24.39 -10.04 26.00
CA ARG A 38 24.99 -9.93 24.66
C ARG A 38 24.50 -11.03 23.72
N ALA A 39 24.51 -10.72 22.44
CA ALA A 39 24.37 -11.68 21.36
C ALA A 39 25.61 -11.61 20.45
N TYR A 40 26.06 -12.78 19.99
CA TYR A 40 27.21 -12.95 19.12
C TYR A 40 26.75 -13.64 17.84
N LYS A 41 26.81 -12.95 16.71
CA LYS A 41 26.38 -13.47 15.41
C LYS A 41 27.61 -13.83 14.58
N ALA A 42 27.77 -15.12 14.33
CA ALA A 42 28.74 -15.65 13.37
C ALA A 42 28.07 -15.80 12.00
N LYS A 43 28.79 -15.53 10.91
CA LYS A 43 28.34 -15.89 9.56
C LYS A 43 28.78 -17.32 9.24
N LYS A 44 27.94 -18.11 8.58
CA LYS A 44 28.28 -19.47 8.17
C LYS A 44 29.17 -19.45 6.92
N PRO A 45 30.08 -20.42 6.73
CA PRO A 45 30.91 -20.52 5.54
C PRO A 45 30.12 -21.06 4.33
N VAL A 46 29.18 -20.26 3.84
CA VAL A 46 28.25 -20.63 2.75
C VAL A 46 28.49 -19.81 1.49
N LEU A 47 28.09 -20.37 0.35
CA LEU A 47 27.99 -19.69 -0.93
C LEU A 47 26.54 -19.84 -1.42
N THR A 48 25.88 -18.73 -1.71
CA THR A 48 24.56 -18.68 -2.36
C THR A 48 24.66 -17.86 -3.64
N ASP A 49 23.54 -17.68 -4.35
CA ASP A 49 23.50 -16.87 -5.57
C ASP A 49 23.78 -15.37 -5.30
N PHE A 50 23.73 -14.92 -4.05
CA PHE A 50 23.87 -13.52 -3.63
C PHE A 50 24.84 -13.32 -2.46
N LEU A 51 25.43 -14.39 -1.89
CA LEU A 51 26.36 -14.32 -0.75
C LEU A 51 27.57 -15.22 -0.98
N ASP A 52 28.76 -14.71 -0.71
CA ASP A 52 29.97 -15.52 -0.59
C ASP A 52 30.65 -15.28 0.76
N PHE A 53 30.45 -16.21 1.68
CA PHE A 53 31.02 -16.20 3.03
C PHE A 53 32.03 -17.33 3.23
N ARG A 54 32.56 -17.92 2.15
CA ARG A 54 33.46 -19.09 2.26
C ARG A 54 34.75 -18.77 3.00
N SER A 55 35.35 -17.60 2.76
CA SER A 55 36.58 -17.15 3.44
C SER A 55 36.29 -16.35 4.71
N ALA A 56 37.23 -16.35 5.66
CA ALA A 56 37.13 -15.58 6.89
C ALA A 56 37.15 -14.06 6.59
N GLU A 57 37.92 -13.64 5.59
CA GLU A 57 38.00 -12.25 5.14
C GLU A 57 36.65 -11.74 4.60
N GLN A 58 35.93 -12.58 3.85
CA GLN A 58 34.58 -12.25 3.39
C GLN A 58 33.58 -12.12 4.55
N ARG A 59 33.69 -12.99 5.56
CA ARG A 59 32.85 -12.91 6.76
C ARG A 59 33.19 -11.69 7.61
N GLU A 60 34.46 -11.32 7.72
CA GLU A 60 34.90 -10.09 8.39
C GLU A 60 34.30 -8.86 7.72
N ALA A 61 34.41 -8.76 6.38
CA ALA A 61 33.81 -7.67 5.62
C ALA A 61 32.28 -7.61 5.81
N ALA A 62 31.60 -8.75 5.83
CA ALA A 62 30.16 -8.82 6.07
C ALA A 62 29.78 -8.39 7.50
N CYS A 63 30.54 -8.81 8.51
CA CYS A 63 30.32 -8.40 9.91
C CYS A 63 30.51 -6.89 10.09
N LEU A 64 31.56 -6.31 9.50
CA LEU A 64 31.79 -4.86 9.51
C LEU A 64 30.65 -4.10 8.85
N ARG A 65 30.18 -4.58 7.70
CA ARG A 65 29.08 -3.99 6.96
C ARG A 65 27.75 -4.06 7.69
N GLU A 66 27.46 -5.18 8.35
CA GLU A 66 26.26 -5.32 9.19
C GLU A 66 26.26 -4.28 10.33
N VAL A 67 27.40 -4.12 11.02
CA VAL A 67 27.57 -3.12 12.08
C VAL A 67 27.37 -1.70 11.53
N GLU A 68 28.01 -1.38 10.40
CA GLU A 68 27.92 -0.07 9.76
C GLU A 68 26.46 0.30 9.44
N LEU A 69 25.75 -0.58 8.73
CA LEU A 69 24.42 -0.27 8.21
C LEU A 69 23.36 -0.21 9.31
N ASN A 70 23.42 -1.13 10.28
CA ASN A 70 22.46 -1.14 11.37
C ASN A 70 22.71 -0.04 12.40
N SER A 71 23.95 0.44 12.55
CA SER A 71 24.26 1.57 13.43
C SER A 71 23.61 2.88 12.98
N ARG A 72 23.12 2.98 11.74
CA ARG A 72 22.41 4.17 11.23
C ARG A 72 21.07 4.41 11.94
N LEU A 73 20.40 3.33 12.35
CA LEU A 73 19.11 3.37 13.06
C LEU A 73 19.24 2.94 14.53
N SER A 74 20.20 2.07 14.83
CA SER A 74 20.35 1.43 16.15
C SER A 74 21.80 1.42 16.65
N PRO A 75 22.45 2.58 16.81
CA PRO A 75 23.87 2.66 17.21
C PRO A 75 24.13 2.10 18.61
N GLY A 76 23.13 2.07 19.49
CA GLY A 76 23.25 1.47 20.83
C GLY A 76 23.16 -0.06 20.85
N SER A 77 22.75 -0.68 19.73
CA SER A 77 22.50 -2.12 19.64
C SER A 77 23.72 -2.89 19.14
N TYR A 78 24.53 -2.31 18.26
CA TYR A 78 25.70 -2.94 17.67
C TYR A 78 26.98 -2.44 18.36
N LEU A 79 27.71 -3.35 19.00
CA LEU A 79 28.88 -3.05 19.83
C LEU A 79 30.22 -3.20 19.08
N GLY A 80 30.18 -3.66 17.82
CA GLY A 80 31.35 -3.85 16.95
C GLY A 80 31.55 -5.30 16.52
N VAL A 81 32.74 -5.58 16.00
CA VAL A 81 33.17 -6.92 15.58
C VAL A 81 34.20 -7.46 16.56
N ALA A 82 33.99 -8.68 17.05
CA ALA A 82 34.94 -9.44 17.85
C ALA A 82 35.46 -10.64 17.07
N HIS A 83 36.53 -11.24 17.55
CA HIS A 83 37.15 -12.40 16.92
C HIS A 83 37.17 -13.56 17.92
N LEU A 84 36.63 -14.70 17.52
CA LEU A 84 36.66 -15.93 18.29
C LEU A 84 37.90 -16.74 17.88
N ASP A 85 38.88 -16.78 18.77
CA ASP A 85 40.10 -17.55 18.54
C ASP A 85 39.80 -19.05 18.45
N ASP A 86 40.37 -19.71 17.43
CA ASP A 86 40.37 -21.17 17.34
C ASP A 86 41.45 -21.73 18.29
N PRO A 87 41.07 -22.52 19.32
CA PRO A 87 42.03 -23.15 20.24
C PRO A 87 43.05 -24.06 19.53
N ALA A 88 42.75 -24.53 18.32
CA ALA A 88 43.65 -25.33 17.49
C ALA A 88 44.60 -24.49 16.60
N GLY A 89 44.52 -23.15 16.66
CA GLY A 89 45.39 -22.24 15.93
C GLY A 89 44.93 -21.90 14.50
N GLY A 90 43.66 -22.14 14.18
CA GLY A 90 43.02 -21.65 12.96
C GLY A 90 42.82 -20.13 12.95
N PHE A 91 42.34 -19.61 11.81
CA PHE A 91 42.00 -18.19 11.69
C PHE A 91 40.88 -17.82 12.68
N PRO A 92 41.01 -16.71 13.42
CA PRO A 92 39.95 -16.26 14.31
C PRO A 92 38.66 -16.00 13.53
N GLU A 93 37.54 -16.47 14.07
CA GLU A 93 36.24 -16.32 13.41
C GLU A 93 35.62 -14.96 13.77
N PRO A 94 35.28 -14.11 12.79
CA PRO A 94 34.70 -12.81 13.06
C PRO A 94 33.23 -12.92 13.48
N LEU A 95 32.87 -12.17 14.51
CA LEU A 95 31.55 -12.17 15.14
C LEU A 95 31.03 -10.74 15.28
N VAL A 96 29.79 -10.50 14.86
CA VAL A 96 29.09 -9.26 15.26
C VAL A 96 28.71 -9.39 16.73
N VAL A 97 29.07 -8.39 17.53
CA VAL A 97 28.67 -8.28 18.93
C VAL A 97 27.55 -7.28 19.04
N MET A 98 26.42 -7.70 19.60
CA MET A 98 25.24 -6.84 19.77
C MET A 98 24.63 -7.00 21.15
N ARG A 99 23.79 -6.03 21.54
CA ARG A 99 22.94 -6.12 22.73
C ARG A 99 21.93 -7.26 22.52
N ARG A 100 21.72 -8.09 23.56
CA ARG A 100 20.65 -9.07 23.57
C ARG A 100 19.32 -8.38 23.87
N TYR A 101 18.31 -8.70 23.09
CA TYR A 101 16.92 -8.30 23.33
C TYR A 101 16.08 -9.51 23.70
N ARG A 102 14.98 -9.29 24.42
CA ARG A 102 14.03 -10.36 24.77
C ARG A 102 12.96 -10.45 23.69
N ASP A 103 12.49 -11.66 23.39
CA ASP A 103 11.41 -11.84 22.41
C ASP A 103 10.11 -11.13 22.82
N SER A 104 9.88 -10.95 24.12
CA SER A 104 8.74 -10.17 24.62
C SER A 104 8.77 -8.70 24.22
N ASP A 105 9.94 -8.18 23.86
CA ASP A 105 10.17 -6.77 23.58
C ASP A 105 10.08 -6.47 22.07
N ARG A 106 9.95 -7.51 21.23
CA ARG A 106 9.72 -7.38 19.79
C ARG A 106 8.39 -6.69 19.51
N LEU A 107 8.34 -5.87 18.47
CA LEU A 107 7.12 -5.24 18.01
C LEU A 107 6.05 -6.29 17.66
N ALA A 108 6.43 -7.39 17.00
CA ALA A 108 5.52 -8.50 16.71
C ALA A 108 4.83 -9.06 17.98
N ALA A 109 5.59 -9.25 19.07
CA ALA A 109 5.06 -9.70 20.35
C ALA A 109 4.20 -8.65 21.06
N LEU A 110 4.49 -7.36 20.89
CA LEU A 110 3.67 -6.26 21.41
C LEU A 110 2.32 -6.18 20.69
N VAL A 111 2.36 -6.27 19.35
CA VAL A 111 1.18 -6.27 18.47
C VAL A 111 0.27 -7.45 18.80
N THR A 112 0.82 -8.67 18.85
CA THR A 112 0.05 -9.89 19.16
C THR A 112 -0.60 -9.84 20.54
N ARG A 113 0.07 -9.28 21.55
CA ARG A 113 -0.51 -9.12 22.91
C ARG A 113 -1.61 -8.05 22.98
N SER A 114 -1.50 -6.98 22.19
CA SER A 114 -2.48 -5.89 22.21
C SER A 114 -3.88 -6.34 21.78
N GLU A 115 -3.95 -7.27 20.81
CA GLU A 115 -5.19 -7.91 20.36
C GLU A 115 -5.93 -8.61 21.52
N ALA A 116 -5.19 -9.27 22.41
CA ALA A 116 -5.75 -10.04 23.51
C ALA A 116 -6.16 -9.19 24.74
N GLY A 117 -5.83 -7.89 24.79
CA GLY A 117 -5.88 -7.11 26.04
C GLY A 117 -6.18 -5.61 25.96
N GLY A 118 -6.45 -5.03 24.78
CA GLY A 118 -6.88 -3.63 24.65
C GLY A 118 -5.78 -2.59 24.86
N ALA A 119 -4.51 -2.95 24.68
CA ALA A 119 -3.34 -2.07 24.83
C ALA A 119 -2.97 -1.30 23.54
N ASP A 120 -3.91 -1.17 22.59
CA ASP A 120 -3.66 -0.61 21.25
C ASP A 120 -3.11 0.82 21.27
N GLU A 121 -3.50 1.65 22.24
CA GLU A 121 -3.01 3.03 22.35
C GLU A 121 -1.51 3.10 22.68
N SER A 122 -1.00 2.11 23.44
CA SER A 122 0.44 1.99 23.70
C SER A 122 1.20 1.58 22.44
N VAL A 123 0.66 0.65 21.66
CA VAL A 123 1.30 0.19 20.41
C VAL A 123 1.30 1.29 19.36
N ARG A 124 0.20 2.05 19.24
CA ARG A 124 0.12 3.22 18.35
C ARG A 124 1.18 4.27 18.70
N GLY A 125 1.43 4.55 19.98
CA GLY A 125 2.52 5.44 20.40
C GLY A 125 3.91 4.95 19.98
N VAL A 126 4.16 3.64 20.06
CA VAL A 126 5.40 3.02 19.57
C VAL A 126 5.51 3.15 18.05
N LEU A 127 4.43 2.86 17.30
CA LEU A 127 4.41 2.99 15.84
C LEU A 127 4.60 4.43 15.37
N ASP A 128 4.04 5.43 16.06
CA ASP A 128 4.29 6.85 15.77
C ASP A 128 5.78 7.21 15.97
N THR A 129 6.40 6.64 16.99
CA THR A 129 7.84 6.83 17.25
C THR A 129 8.69 6.18 16.15
N ILE A 130 8.36 4.95 15.75
CA ILE A 130 9.02 4.25 14.63
C ILE A 130 8.89 5.07 13.35
N ALA A 131 7.68 5.55 13.04
CA ALA A 131 7.40 6.37 11.87
C ALA A 131 8.24 7.65 11.86
N ALA A 132 8.37 8.33 13.01
CA ALA A 132 9.18 9.54 13.13
C ALA A 132 10.69 9.27 12.99
N VAL A 133 11.20 8.17 13.56
CA VAL A 133 12.60 7.76 13.41
C VAL A 133 12.91 7.39 11.96
N LEU A 134 12.04 6.60 11.32
CA LEU A 134 12.20 6.17 9.93
C LEU A 134 12.13 7.36 8.97
N ALA A 135 11.21 8.30 9.18
CA ALA A 135 11.12 9.52 8.38
C ALA A 135 12.41 10.35 8.45
N ARG A 136 12.99 10.54 9.65
CA ARG A 136 14.29 11.22 9.81
C ARG A 136 15.44 10.46 9.18
N PHE A 137 15.43 9.13 9.27
CA PHE A 137 16.42 8.30 8.60
C PHE A 137 16.37 8.50 7.09
N HIS A 138 15.18 8.40 6.47
CA HIS A 138 15.02 8.64 5.03
C HIS A 138 15.36 10.07 4.61
N GLU A 139 15.11 11.08 5.45
CA GLU A 139 15.52 12.46 5.17
C GLU A 139 17.05 12.56 4.98
N HIS A 140 17.82 11.90 5.83
CA HIS A 140 19.29 11.94 5.83
C HIS A 140 19.97 10.81 5.05
N ALA A 141 19.19 9.86 4.52
CA ALA A 141 19.71 8.71 3.78
C ALA A 141 20.46 9.14 2.50
N GLU A 142 21.41 8.30 2.10
CA GLU A 142 22.21 8.52 0.90
C GLU A 142 21.32 8.54 -0.35
N ARG A 143 21.69 9.39 -1.30
CA ARG A 143 21.04 9.56 -2.60
C ARG A 143 22.11 9.75 -3.66
N GLY A 144 21.82 9.35 -4.88
CA GLY A 144 22.72 9.51 -6.01
C GLY A 144 22.23 8.81 -7.25
N GLN A 145 22.93 9.00 -8.37
CA GLN A 145 22.49 8.48 -9.68
C GLN A 145 22.32 6.95 -9.70
N LEU A 146 23.16 6.22 -8.97
CA LEU A 146 23.05 4.75 -8.86
C LEU A 146 21.82 4.33 -8.06
N ILE A 147 21.47 5.09 -7.02
CA ILE A 147 20.29 4.88 -6.18
C ILE A 147 19.02 5.25 -6.98
N ASP A 148 18.99 6.43 -7.60
CA ASP A 148 17.89 6.91 -8.43
C ASP A 148 17.56 5.96 -9.59
N ALA A 149 18.57 5.30 -10.17
CA ALA A 149 18.39 4.31 -11.23
C ALA A 149 17.45 3.16 -10.82
N LYS A 150 17.43 2.79 -9.53
CA LYS A 150 16.56 1.72 -9.00
C LYS A 150 15.10 2.14 -8.85
N GLY A 151 14.81 3.44 -8.87
CA GLY A 151 13.44 3.96 -8.90
C GLY A 151 12.84 4.12 -10.30
N THR A 152 13.60 3.83 -11.37
CA THR A 152 13.11 3.98 -12.74
C THR A 152 12.00 2.95 -13.04
N PRO A 153 11.03 3.27 -13.93
CA PRO A 153 9.97 2.33 -14.30
C PRO A 153 10.52 0.97 -14.76
N ASP A 154 11.61 0.98 -15.52
CA ASP A 154 12.24 -0.23 -16.04
C ASP A 154 12.87 -1.07 -14.91
N ALA A 155 13.57 -0.43 -13.96
CA ALA A 155 14.15 -1.12 -12.81
C ALA A 155 13.06 -1.70 -11.88
N VAL A 156 11.98 -0.94 -11.64
CA VAL A 156 10.83 -1.43 -10.88
C VAL A 156 10.20 -2.63 -11.59
N ASN A 157 9.98 -2.55 -12.91
CA ASN A 157 9.43 -3.64 -13.70
C ASN A 157 10.31 -4.90 -13.65
N GLN A 158 11.63 -4.72 -13.81
CA GLN A 158 12.59 -5.82 -13.73
C GLN A 158 12.52 -6.54 -12.37
N ARG A 159 12.50 -5.79 -11.26
CA ARG A 159 12.39 -6.35 -9.91
C ARG A 159 11.10 -7.15 -9.71
N TRP A 160 9.98 -6.68 -10.28
CA TRP A 160 8.73 -7.42 -10.28
C TRP A 160 8.82 -8.70 -11.10
N SER A 161 9.34 -8.63 -12.33
CA SER A 161 9.51 -9.80 -13.20
C SER A 161 10.41 -10.87 -12.59
N GLU A 162 11.51 -10.48 -11.93
CA GLU A 162 12.42 -11.41 -11.24
C GLU A 162 11.72 -12.14 -10.09
N ASN A 163 11.03 -11.40 -9.21
CA ASN A 163 10.27 -12.00 -8.10
C ASN A 163 9.15 -12.93 -8.59
N LEU A 164 8.42 -12.54 -9.64
CA LEU A 164 7.35 -13.35 -10.21
C LEU A 164 7.90 -14.62 -10.87
N HIS A 165 9.01 -14.52 -11.62
CA HIS A 165 9.65 -15.68 -12.24
C HIS A 165 10.07 -16.73 -11.22
N GLU A 166 10.57 -16.31 -10.06
CA GLU A 166 10.91 -17.21 -8.96
C GLU A 166 9.66 -17.86 -8.33
N LEU A 167 8.60 -17.07 -8.10
CA LEU A 167 7.33 -17.57 -7.52
C LEU A 167 6.60 -18.56 -8.44
N TYR A 168 6.68 -18.40 -9.76
CA TYR A 168 6.12 -19.36 -10.71
C TYR A 168 6.68 -20.79 -10.54
N ARG A 169 7.90 -20.94 -10.00
CA ARG A 169 8.49 -22.26 -9.73
C ARG A 169 7.81 -23.01 -8.58
N TYR A 170 7.05 -22.30 -7.75
CA TYR A 170 6.34 -22.83 -6.57
C TYR A 170 4.82 -22.85 -6.75
N ALA A 171 4.33 -22.42 -7.92
CA ALA A 171 2.91 -22.48 -8.25
C ALA A 171 2.45 -23.94 -8.34
N GLY A 172 1.29 -24.23 -7.75
CA GLY A 172 0.74 -25.59 -7.62
C GLY A 172 1.01 -26.24 -6.26
N ASP A 173 2.00 -25.79 -5.51
CA ASP A 173 2.29 -26.30 -4.17
C ASP A 173 1.63 -25.44 -3.07
N ALA A 174 1.97 -24.14 -3.02
CA ALA A 174 1.48 -23.23 -1.99
C ALA A 174 0.32 -22.34 -2.46
N PHE A 175 0.24 -22.05 -3.76
CA PHE A 175 -0.77 -21.16 -4.35
C PHE A 175 -1.00 -21.52 -5.83
N SER A 176 -2.11 -21.04 -6.40
CA SER A 176 -2.44 -21.33 -7.80
C SER A 176 -1.64 -20.46 -8.78
N GLU A 177 -1.36 -21.00 -9.97
CA GLU A 177 -0.78 -20.24 -11.08
C GLU A 177 -1.65 -19.02 -11.46
N GLU A 178 -2.98 -19.16 -11.36
CA GLU A 178 -3.94 -18.08 -11.62
C GLU A 178 -3.72 -16.90 -10.67
N SER A 179 -3.38 -17.15 -9.40
CA SER A 179 -3.10 -16.08 -8.43
C SER A 179 -1.86 -15.28 -8.82
N ILE A 180 -0.80 -15.94 -9.29
CA ILE A 180 0.43 -15.27 -9.72
C ILE A 180 0.21 -14.51 -11.03
N ALA A 181 -0.48 -15.12 -12.00
CA ALA A 181 -0.83 -14.45 -13.25
C ALA A 181 -1.67 -13.19 -13.01
N ARG A 182 -2.57 -13.24 -12.03
CA ARG A 182 -3.38 -12.09 -11.62
C ARG A 182 -2.54 -10.95 -11.05
N ILE A 183 -1.59 -11.28 -10.17
CA ILE A 183 -0.63 -10.32 -9.61
C ILE A 183 0.23 -9.71 -10.72
N GLU A 184 0.77 -10.54 -11.62
CA GLU A 184 1.58 -10.09 -12.76
C GLU A 184 0.81 -9.10 -13.63
N HIS A 185 -0.44 -9.41 -13.97
CA HIS A 185 -1.29 -8.53 -14.77
C HIS A 185 -1.52 -7.17 -14.09
N LEU A 186 -1.96 -7.17 -12.82
CA LEU A 186 -2.24 -5.94 -12.08
C LEU A 186 -0.98 -5.08 -11.87
N ALA A 187 0.15 -5.70 -11.54
CA ALA A 187 1.41 -4.99 -11.38
C ALA A 187 1.89 -4.39 -12.72
N THR A 188 1.80 -5.15 -13.81
CA THR A 188 2.17 -4.69 -15.16
C THR A 188 1.34 -3.49 -15.60
N ASP A 189 0.02 -3.52 -15.39
CA ASP A 189 -0.86 -2.40 -15.72
C ASP A 189 -0.58 -1.18 -14.85
N PHE A 190 -0.29 -1.38 -13.56
CA PHE A 190 0.13 -0.28 -12.69
C PHE A 190 1.40 0.37 -13.21
N ILE A 191 2.45 -0.41 -13.48
CA ILE A 191 3.75 0.13 -13.90
C ILE A 191 3.64 0.82 -15.27
N SER A 192 2.98 0.18 -16.23
CA SER A 192 2.86 0.66 -17.61
C SER A 192 2.21 2.04 -17.72
N GLY A 193 1.21 2.34 -16.89
CA GLY A 193 0.55 3.64 -16.92
C GLY A 193 1.16 4.71 -16.00
N ARG A 194 2.15 4.40 -15.17
CA ARG A 194 2.58 5.23 -14.03
C ARG A 194 4.04 5.69 -14.16
N ALA A 195 4.59 5.69 -15.37
CA ALA A 195 5.92 6.22 -15.64
C ALA A 195 6.13 7.66 -15.12
N ALA A 196 5.09 8.51 -15.22
CA ALA A 196 5.11 9.87 -14.70
C ALA A 196 5.23 9.92 -13.17
N LEU A 197 4.55 9.01 -12.46
CA LEU A 197 4.65 8.87 -11.01
C LEU A 197 6.08 8.51 -10.59
N PHE A 198 6.66 7.43 -11.13
CA PHE A 198 8.01 7.00 -10.78
C PHE A 198 9.08 8.04 -11.13
N THR A 199 8.96 8.68 -12.30
CA THR A 199 9.85 9.79 -12.69
C THR A 199 9.77 10.94 -11.68
N ARG A 200 8.56 11.26 -11.21
CA ARG A 200 8.37 12.31 -10.19
C ARG A 200 8.97 11.91 -8.84
N ARG A 201 8.83 10.65 -8.41
CA ARG A 201 9.45 10.14 -7.18
C ARG A 201 10.96 10.32 -7.19
N ILE A 202 11.62 10.01 -8.31
CA ILE A 202 13.07 10.26 -8.48
C ILE A 202 13.37 11.75 -8.39
N ALA A 203 12.64 12.59 -9.15
CA ALA A 203 12.85 14.04 -9.15
C ALA A 203 12.64 14.70 -7.77
N ASP A 204 11.77 14.13 -6.94
CA ASP A 204 11.51 14.56 -5.57
C ASP A 204 12.50 13.95 -4.55
N GLY A 205 13.53 13.21 -5.00
CA GLY A 205 14.56 12.62 -4.15
C GLY A 205 14.03 11.54 -3.20
N CYS A 206 13.01 10.81 -3.63
CA CYS A 206 12.33 9.79 -2.82
C CYS A 206 13.02 8.42 -2.86
N ILE A 207 13.97 8.20 -3.78
CA ILE A 207 14.77 6.96 -3.85
C ILE A 207 16.00 7.14 -2.98
N VAL A 208 16.20 6.25 -2.02
CA VAL A 208 17.19 6.38 -0.96
C VAL A 208 17.88 5.04 -0.69
N ASP A 209 19.06 5.09 -0.08
CA ASP A 209 19.61 3.91 0.58
C ASP A 209 18.86 3.66 1.91
N GLY A 210 17.81 2.83 1.83
CA GLY A 210 16.87 2.58 2.93
C GLY A 210 17.34 1.53 3.94
N HIS A 211 16.39 0.92 4.64
CA HIS A 211 16.58 -0.23 5.51
C HIS A 211 16.52 -1.55 4.73
N GLY A 212 15.50 -1.71 3.88
CA GLY A 212 15.37 -2.82 2.93
C GLY A 212 14.60 -4.05 3.45
N ASP A 213 14.54 -4.27 4.76
CA ASP A 213 13.86 -5.42 5.39
C ASP A 213 13.21 -5.09 6.75
N LEU A 214 12.30 -4.10 6.80
CA LEU A 214 11.66 -3.65 8.06
C LEU A 214 10.56 -4.60 8.55
N LEU A 215 10.94 -5.65 9.27
CA LEU A 215 10.01 -6.60 9.90
C LEU A 215 9.73 -6.25 11.36
N ALA A 216 8.52 -6.53 11.84
CA ALA A 216 8.13 -6.31 13.23
C ALA A 216 8.88 -7.24 14.20
N ASP A 217 9.40 -8.37 13.72
CA ASP A 217 10.25 -9.24 14.53
C ASP A 217 11.60 -8.59 14.83
N ASP A 218 12.15 -7.76 13.94
CA ASP A 218 13.49 -7.16 14.10
C ASP A 218 13.46 -5.74 14.68
N ILE A 219 12.28 -5.29 15.13
CA ILE A 219 12.07 -4.03 15.83
C ILE A 219 11.78 -4.32 17.30
N PHE A 220 12.51 -3.66 18.20
CA PHE A 220 12.42 -3.84 19.64
C PHE A 220 12.09 -2.53 20.35
N TRP A 221 11.26 -2.62 21.38
CA TRP A 221 10.92 -1.52 22.27
C TRP A 221 11.26 -1.89 23.71
N VAL A 222 12.32 -1.29 24.25
CA VAL A 222 12.86 -1.62 25.58
C VAL A 222 13.01 -0.36 26.40
N ASP A 223 12.35 -0.30 27.56
CA ASP A 223 12.47 0.82 28.52
C ASP A 223 12.27 2.22 27.90
N GLY A 224 11.44 2.31 26.85
CA GLY A 224 11.17 3.56 26.12
C GLY A 224 12.15 3.88 24.99
N GLU A 225 13.10 2.98 24.71
CA GLU A 225 14.06 3.09 23.62
C GLU A 225 13.70 2.15 22.46
N LEU A 226 13.86 2.66 21.24
CA LEU A 226 13.64 1.93 20.00
C LEU A 226 14.96 1.35 19.49
N ALA A 227 14.92 0.10 19.05
CA ALA A 227 15.98 -0.51 18.25
C ALA A 227 15.36 -1.17 17.01
N MET A 228 15.74 -0.69 15.83
CA MET A 228 15.38 -1.25 14.52
C MET A 228 16.62 -1.95 13.95
N LEU A 229 16.58 -3.28 13.86
CA LEU A 229 17.70 -4.12 13.47
C LEU A 229 17.44 -4.79 12.11
N ASP A 230 18.43 -5.55 11.64
CA ASP A 230 18.40 -6.34 10.41
C ASP A 230 18.24 -5.53 9.12
N CYS A 231 18.90 -4.37 9.08
CA CYS A 231 19.08 -3.62 7.85
C CYS A 231 19.85 -4.46 6.83
N LEU A 232 19.28 -4.58 5.62
CA LEU A 232 19.76 -5.48 4.57
C LEU A 232 21.21 -5.14 4.18
N GLU A 233 22.15 -6.04 4.48
CA GLU A 233 23.58 -5.72 4.40
C GLU A 233 24.31 -6.24 3.16
N PHE A 234 23.73 -7.22 2.47
CA PHE A 234 24.46 -8.01 1.48
C PHE A 234 24.34 -7.53 0.03
N ASP A 235 23.31 -6.76 -0.29
CA ASP A 235 23.10 -6.21 -1.63
C ASP A 235 22.50 -4.80 -1.54
N ASP A 236 23.30 -3.81 -1.93
CA ASP A 236 22.88 -2.42 -1.90
C ASP A 236 21.72 -2.13 -2.85
N GLU A 237 21.66 -2.82 -4.00
CA GLU A 237 20.64 -2.58 -4.99
C GLU A 237 19.24 -2.97 -4.47
N LEU A 238 19.17 -3.93 -3.56
CA LEU A 238 17.93 -4.31 -2.87
C LEU A 238 17.52 -3.30 -1.79
N ARG A 239 18.48 -2.50 -1.29
CA ARG A 239 18.27 -1.46 -0.28
C ARG A 239 18.04 -0.07 -0.89
N TYR A 240 18.40 0.11 -2.15
CA TYR A 240 18.11 1.31 -2.95
C TYR A 240 16.65 1.31 -3.40
N ILE A 241 15.80 1.95 -2.62
CA ILE A 241 14.35 1.84 -2.75
C ILE A 241 13.67 3.18 -2.55
N ASP A 242 12.42 3.27 -2.99
CA ASP A 242 11.58 4.38 -2.63
C ASP A 242 11.32 4.37 -1.12
N ARG A 243 11.39 5.53 -0.45
CA ARG A 243 11.15 5.65 0.99
C ARG A 243 9.76 5.14 1.44
N ILE A 244 8.76 5.15 0.56
CA ILE A 244 7.44 4.54 0.82
C ILE A 244 7.51 3.03 0.68
N ASP A 245 8.33 2.52 -0.23
CA ASP A 245 8.60 1.08 -0.38
C ASP A 245 9.25 0.49 0.88
N ASP A 246 10.16 1.23 1.50
CA ASP A 246 10.77 0.81 2.78
C ASP A 246 9.75 0.79 3.93
N ALA A 247 8.97 1.86 4.09
CA ALA A 247 7.92 1.92 5.11
C ALA A 247 6.80 0.89 4.88
N ALA A 248 6.45 0.60 3.62
CA ALA A 248 5.45 -0.38 3.25
C ALA A 248 5.80 -1.80 3.75
N PHE A 249 7.08 -2.08 3.99
CA PHE A 249 7.51 -3.38 4.52
C PHE A 249 6.92 -3.64 5.90
N LEU A 250 7.06 -2.68 6.83
CA LEU A 250 6.50 -2.84 8.17
C LEU A 250 4.97 -2.84 8.14
N ALA A 251 4.36 -2.03 7.29
CA ALA A 251 2.90 -2.00 7.15
C ALA A 251 2.34 -3.36 6.68
N MET A 252 3.00 -3.95 5.68
CA MET A 252 2.70 -5.28 5.17
C MET A 252 2.85 -6.35 6.25
N ASP A 253 3.93 -6.29 7.04
CA ASP A 253 4.19 -7.28 8.10
C ASP A 253 3.18 -7.15 9.25
N LEU A 254 2.77 -5.94 9.62
CA LEU A 254 1.69 -5.72 10.59
C LEU A 254 0.35 -6.29 10.10
N GLU A 255 0.03 -6.16 8.81
CA GLU A 255 -1.14 -6.82 8.21
C GLU A 255 -1.00 -8.34 8.22
N PHE A 256 0.18 -8.87 7.94
CA PHE A 256 0.45 -10.31 8.02
C PHE A 256 0.29 -10.84 9.45
N LEU A 257 0.58 -10.03 10.47
CA LEU A 257 0.28 -10.31 11.88
C LEU A 257 -1.21 -10.15 12.25
N GLY A 258 -2.08 -9.83 11.28
CA GLY A 258 -3.53 -9.68 11.47
C GLY A 258 -3.97 -8.27 11.89
N ARG A 259 -3.07 -7.29 11.86
CA ARG A 259 -3.30 -5.91 12.34
C ARG A 259 -3.11 -4.88 11.24
N GLN A 260 -3.88 -5.02 10.16
CA GLN A 260 -3.93 -4.05 9.06
C GLN A 260 -4.23 -2.63 9.56
N ASP A 261 -5.09 -2.49 10.58
CA ASP A 261 -5.43 -1.20 11.18
C ASP A 261 -4.20 -0.48 11.79
N LEU A 262 -3.22 -1.24 12.29
CA LEU A 262 -1.95 -0.70 12.78
C LEU A 262 -0.97 -0.40 11.64
N GLY A 263 -0.98 -1.21 10.57
CA GLY A 263 -0.23 -0.95 9.35
C GLY A 263 -0.65 0.36 8.68
N ASP A 264 -1.96 0.56 8.52
CA ASP A 264 -2.56 1.79 7.98
C ASP A 264 -2.20 3.00 8.86
N TYR A 265 -2.37 2.86 10.18
CA TYR A 265 -2.00 3.90 11.13
C TYR A 265 -0.51 4.27 11.02
N PHE A 266 0.38 3.27 11.00
CA PHE A 266 1.82 3.49 10.88
C PHE A 266 2.18 4.27 9.61
N LEU A 267 1.63 3.88 8.45
CA LEU A 267 1.87 4.59 7.20
C LEU A 267 1.36 6.03 7.23
N ASP A 268 0.17 6.26 7.77
CA ASP A 268 -0.38 7.62 7.91
C ASP A 268 0.51 8.51 8.79
N ARG A 269 1.05 7.97 9.89
CA ARG A 269 2.01 8.67 10.74
C ARG A 269 3.32 8.92 10.01
N TYR A 270 3.85 7.94 9.29
CA TYR A 270 5.08 8.09 8.51
C TYR A 270 4.94 9.20 7.45
N ILE A 271 3.81 9.26 6.76
CA ILE A 271 3.50 10.31 5.78
C ILE A 271 3.40 11.68 6.45
N ALA A 272 2.73 11.76 7.60
CA ALA A 272 2.63 13.01 8.36
C ALA A 272 4.01 13.54 8.79
N HIS A 273 4.93 12.66 9.20
CA HIS A 273 6.30 13.03 9.60
C HIS A 273 7.23 13.34 8.43
N SER A 274 7.12 12.58 7.33
CA SER A 274 8.00 12.72 6.16
C SER A 274 7.55 13.80 5.16
N GLY A 275 6.31 14.28 5.27
CA GLY A 275 5.70 15.20 4.31
C GLY A 275 5.47 14.60 2.93
N ASP A 276 5.47 13.26 2.82
CA ASP A 276 5.33 12.56 1.55
C ASP A 276 3.90 12.70 0.96
N SER A 277 3.79 13.01 -0.33
CA SER A 277 2.52 13.19 -1.01
C SER A 277 2.14 12.03 -1.94
N SER A 278 2.67 10.83 -1.69
CA SER A 278 2.36 9.64 -2.48
C SER A 278 0.85 9.32 -2.49
N PRO A 279 0.29 8.98 -3.66
CA PRO A 279 -1.09 8.53 -3.75
C PRO A 279 -1.25 7.20 -3.01
N MET A 280 -2.46 6.93 -2.52
CA MET A 280 -2.79 5.66 -1.84
C MET A 280 -2.42 4.44 -2.72
N SER A 281 -2.64 4.57 -4.03
CA SER A 281 -2.34 3.54 -5.01
C SER A 281 -0.87 3.09 -5.03
N LEU A 282 0.07 4.00 -4.74
CA LEU A 282 1.50 3.68 -4.68
C LEU A 282 1.84 2.94 -3.38
N ARG A 283 1.16 3.29 -2.29
CA ARG A 283 1.34 2.61 -0.99
C ARG A 283 0.88 1.17 -1.10
N ASP A 284 -0.32 0.96 -1.64
CA ASP A 284 -0.86 -0.37 -1.96
C ASP A 284 0.11 -1.16 -2.87
N PHE A 285 0.59 -0.54 -3.95
CA PHE A 285 1.55 -1.18 -4.86
C PHE A 285 2.82 -1.65 -4.15
N TYR A 286 3.39 -0.84 -3.26
CA TYR A 286 4.60 -1.22 -2.52
C TYR A 286 4.33 -2.24 -1.40
N ILE A 287 3.18 -2.18 -0.71
CA ILE A 287 2.78 -3.24 0.23
C ILE A 287 2.72 -4.58 -0.50
N ALA A 288 2.12 -4.61 -1.70
CA ALA A 288 2.08 -5.82 -2.51
C ALA A 288 3.47 -6.29 -2.96
N CYS A 289 4.36 -5.36 -3.32
CA CYS A 289 5.75 -5.68 -3.64
C CYS A 289 6.45 -6.39 -2.46
N ARG A 290 6.26 -5.91 -1.23
CA ARG A 290 6.86 -6.51 -0.03
C ARG A 290 6.24 -7.83 0.34
N ALA A 291 4.92 -7.96 0.19
CA ALA A 291 4.24 -9.23 0.38
C ALA A 291 4.78 -10.31 -0.59
N LEU A 292 5.07 -9.97 -1.86
CA LEU A 292 5.69 -10.93 -2.80
C LEU A 292 7.10 -11.35 -2.41
N VAL A 293 7.92 -10.40 -1.94
CA VAL A 293 9.26 -10.71 -1.43
C VAL A 293 9.15 -11.71 -0.26
N ARG A 294 8.20 -11.51 0.65
CA ARG A 294 7.97 -12.45 1.76
C ARG A 294 7.40 -13.79 1.33
N ALA A 295 6.45 -13.81 0.40
CA ALA A 295 5.95 -15.04 -0.19
C ALA A 295 7.09 -15.88 -0.78
N LYS A 296 8.06 -15.23 -1.45
CA LYS A 296 9.25 -15.90 -1.97
C LYS A 296 10.11 -16.49 -0.85
N VAL A 297 10.38 -15.74 0.21
CA VAL A 297 11.15 -16.22 1.36
C VAL A 297 10.47 -17.45 1.99
N ASP A 298 9.14 -17.43 2.09
CA ASP A 298 8.37 -18.57 2.59
C ASP A 298 8.42 -19.79 1.64
N CYS A 299 8.40 -19.58 0.33
CA CYS A 299 8.63 -20.65 -0.66
C CYS A 299 10.03 -21.27 -0.53
N VAL A 300 11.06 -20.47 -0.28
CA VAL A 300 12.42 -20.98 -0.02
C VAL A 300 12.41 -21.83 1.25
N ARG A 301 11.76 -21.39 2.34
CA ARG A 301 11.62 -22.17 3.57
C ARG A 301 10.85 -23.47 3.34
N LEU A 302 9.81 -23.46 2.51
CA LEU A 302 9.06 -24.64 2.12
C LEU A 302 9.96 -25.66 1.41
N SER A 303 10.80 -25.21 0.46
CA SER A 303 11.77 -26.08 -0.22
C SER A 303 12.82 -26.69 0.70
N GLN A 304 13.04 -26.08 1.87
CA GLN A 304 13.91 -26.58 2.93
C GLN A 304 13.19 -27.53 3.92
N GLY A 305 11.94 -27.90 3.64
CA GLY A 305 11.18 -28.88 4.41
C GLY A 305 10.30 -28.33 5.52
N LYS A 306 10.12 -26.99 5.61
CA LYS A 306 9.19 -26.35 6.55
C LYS A 306 7.80 -26.27 5.92
N SER A 307 6.99 -27.31 6.10
CA SER A 307 5.68 -27.41 5.44
C SER A 307 4.69 -26.33 5.87
N GLU A 308 4.82 -25.80 7.10
CA GLU A 308 4.01 -24.68 7.60
C GLU A 308 4.19 -23.40 6.77
N ALA A 309 5.34 -23.21 6.12
CA ALA A 309 5.63 -22.02 5.31
C ALA A 309 4.76 -21.93 4.04
N ALA A 310 4.13 -23.02 3.60
CA ALA A 310 3.19 -22.99 2.48
C ALA A 310 1.99 -22.08 2.79
N VAL A 311 1.48 -22.13 4.03
CA VAL A 311 0.32 -21.31 4.45
C VAL A 311 0.71 -19.84 4.50
N ASP A 312 1.89 -19.54 5.03
CA ASP A 312 2.40 -18.17 5.10
C ASP A 312 2.62 -17.59 3.69
N ALA A 313 3.18 -18.38 2.77
CA ALA A 313 3.30 -17.99 1.37
C ALA A 313 1.93 -17.67 0.73
N SER A 314 0.91 -18.52 0.93
CA SER A 314 -0.45 -18.25 0.42
C SER A 314 -1.04 -16.96 0.99
N ARG A 315 -0.82 -16.69 2.28
CA ARG A 315 -1.31 -15.48 2.96
C ARG A 315 -0.64 -14.22 2.40
N HIS A 316 0.67 -14.25 2.20
CA HIS A 316 1.40 -13.15 1.54
C HIS A 316 0.92 -12.91 0.10
N ILE A 317 0.67 -13.96 -0.69
CA ILE A 317 0.06 -13.82 -2.03
C ILE A 317 -1.33 -13.19 -1.97
N ALA A 318 -2.14 -13.53 -0.96
CA ALA A 318 -3.45 -12.92 -0.76
C ALA A 318 -3.35 -11.41 -0.43
N ILE A 319 -2.44 -11.02 0.46
CA ILE A 319 -2.13 -9.61 0.77
C ILE A 319 -1.71 -8.88 -0.51
N ALA A 320 -0.75 -9.42 -1.26
CA ALA A 320 -0.29 -8.82 -2.51
C ALA A 320 -1.41 -8.61 -3.53
N THR A 321 -2.26 -9.62 -3.73
CA THR A 321 -3.40 -9.54 -4.64
C THR A 321 -4.40 -8.47 -4.20
N GLN A 322 -4.75 -8.45 -2.90
CA GLN A 322 -5.74 -7.51 -2.38
C GLN A 322 -5.27 -6.06 -2.48
N HIS A 323 -4.00 -5.78 -2.18
CA HIS A 323 -3.44 -4.45 -2.34
C HIS A 323 -3.29 -4.04 -3.80
N LEU A 324 -2.88 -4.92 -4.71
CA LEU A 324 -2.88 -4.60 -6.14
C LEU A 324 -4.30 -4.29 -6.67
N GLU A 325 -5.32 -5.02 -6.20
CA GLU A 325 -6.71 -4.70 -6.52
C GLU A 325 -7.16 -3.34 -5.96
N ASN A 326 -6.78 -3.01 -4.74
CA ASN A 326 -7.10 -1.73 -4.10
C ASN A 326 -6.38 -0.57 -4.83
N GLY A 327 -5.07 -0.73 -5.06
CA GLY A 327 -4.20 0.25 -5.69
C GLY A 327 -4.36 0.40 -7.20
N ALA A 328 -5.22 -0.40 -7.84
CA ALA A 328 -5.54 -0.21 -9.25
C ALA A 328 -6.14 1.18 -9.50
N VAL A 329 -5.51 1.95 -10.39
CA VAL A 329 -5.96 3.30 -10.74
C VAL A 329 -7.21 3.20 -11.61
N ARG A 330 -8.26 3.93 -11.25
CA ARG A 330 -9.57 3.86 -11.90
C ARG A 330 -9.98 5.19 -12.48
N LEU A 331 -10.65 5.12 -13.65
CA LEU A 331 -11.42 6.22 -14.21
C LEU A 331 -12.91 5.87 -14.09
N ALA A 332 -13.61 6.52 -13.17
CA ALA A 332 -15.04 6.32 -12.97
C ALA A 332 -15.86 7.39 -13.67
N LEU A 333 -16.84 6.97 -14.47
CA LEU A 333 -17.85 7.83 -15.06
C LEU A 333 -19.11 7.71 -14.20
N VAL A 334 -19.43 8.76 -13.45
CA VAL A 334 -20.66 8.82 -12.66
C VAL A 334 -21.65 9.71 -13.38
N GLY A 335 -22.75 9.13 -13.83
CA GLY A 335 -23.81 9.89 -14.50
C GLY A 335 -25.22 9.60 -14.05
N GLY A 336 -26.15 10.21 -14.77
CA GLY A 336 -27.55 10.30 -14.39
C GLY A 336 -28.13 11.66 -14.76
N ASN A 337 -29.45 11.74 -14.82
CA ASN A 337 -30.15 12.99 -15.07
C ASN A 337 -29.95 13.98 -13.91
N PRO A 338 -30.11 15.29 -14.14
CA PRO A 338 -30.11 16.25 -13.05
C PRO A 338 -31.13 15.86 -11.96
N GLY A 339 -30.71 15.93 -10.69
CA GLY A 339 -31.54 15.55 -9.55
C GLY A 339 -31.44 14.08 -9.13
N THR A 340 -30.69 13.22 -9.84
CA THR A 340 -30.53 11.81 -9.47
C THR A 340 -29.47 11.52 -8.40
N GLY A 341 -28.97 12.52 -7.69
CA GLY A 341 -28.00 12.32 -6.61
C GLY A 341 -26.56 11.99 -7.06
N LYS A 342 -26.27 12.00 -8.36
CA LYS A 342 -24.96 11.66 -8.96
C LYS A 342 -23.76 12.38 -8.32
N SER A 343 -23.88 13.69 -8.07
CA SER A 343 -22.78 14.49 -7.49
C SER A 343 -22.58 14.19 -6.00
N THR A 344 -23.63 13.79 -5.29
CA THR A 344 -23.53 13.34 -3.89
C THR A 344 -22.83 11.99 -3.84
N LEU A 345 -23.22 11.04 -4.70
CA LEU A 345 -22.58 9.74 -4.80
C LEU A 345 -21.11 9.87 -5.20
N ALA A 346 -20.80 10.68 -6.22
CA ALA A 346 -19.43 10.88 -6.70
C ALA A 346 -18.49 11.40 -5.61
N ARG A 347 -18.93 12.36 -4.79
CA ARG A 347 -18.14 12.89 -3.67
C ARG A 347 -17.96 11.88 -2.55
N ALA A 348 -19.04 11.21 -2.14
CA ALA A 348 -18.97 10.21 -1.07
C ALA A 348 -18.09 9.02 -1.47
N LEU A 349 -18.18 8.56 -2.73
CA LEU A 349 -17.31 7.51 -3.25
C LEU A 349 -15.85 7.96 -3.31
N ALA A 350 -15.60 9.19 -3.80
CA ALA A 350 -14.26 9.76 -3.86
C ALA A 350 -13.59 9.87 -2.49
N GLU A 351 -14.31 10.28 -1.45
CA GLU A 351 -13.81 10.34 -0.08
C GLU A 351 -13.43 8.95 0.44
N GLN A 352 -14.24 7.94 0.14
CA GLN A 352 -13.98 6.56 0.57
C GLN A 352 -12.78 5.92 -0.15
N VAL A 353 -12.57 6.22 -1.43
CA VAL A 353 -11.53 5.58 -2.27
C VAL A 353 -10.33 6.48 -2.58
N GLY A 354 -10.29 7.68 -2.00
CA GLY A 354 -9.22 8.66 -2.22
C GLY A 354 -9.13 9.19 -3.65
N ALA A 355 -10.23 9.23 -4.41
CA ALA A 355 -10.22 9.67 -5.82
C ALA A 355 -10.46 11.18 -5.99
N GLN A 356 -9.94 11.75 -7.09
CA GLN A 356 -10.20 13.13 -7.48
C GLN A 356 -11.55 13.24 -8.20
N VAL A 357 -12.47 14.07 -7.71
CA VAL A 357 -13.71 14.39 -8.44
C VAL A 357 -13.48 15.54 -9.40
N ILE A 358 -13.89 15.36 -10.66
CA ILE A 358 -13.96 16.42 -11.67
C ILE A 358 -15.42 16.48 -12.15
N SER A 359 -16.14 17.53 -11.75
CA SER A 359 -17.55 17.71 -12.12
C SER A 359 -17.66 18.61 -13.35
N THR A 360 -18.42 18.16 -14.35
CA THR A 360 -18.69 18.93 -15.57
C THR A 360 -19.38 20.28 -15.29
N ASP A 361 -20.21 20.38 -14.25
CA ASP A 361 -20.81 21.65 -13.82
C ASP A 361 -19.74 22.60 -13.25
N GLY A 362 -18.77 22.06 -12.49
CA GLY A 362 -17.62 22.83 -11.99
C GLY A 362 -16.72 23.32 -13.11
N VAL A 363 -16.38 22.43 -14.06
CA VAL A 363 -15.57 22.77 -15.24
C VAL A 363 -16.28 23.82 -16.09
N ARG A 364 -17.59 23.68 -16.34
CA ARG A 364 -18.39 24.66 -17.10
C ARG A 364 -18.35 26.04 -16.46
N ARG A 365 -18.51 26.13 -15.14
CA ARG A 365 -18.42 27.40 -14.41
C ARG A 365 -17.05 28.04 -14.58
N GLU A 366 -15.97 27.27 -14.39
CA GLU A 366 -14.61 27.78 -14.54
C GLU A 366 -14.29 28.26 -15.96
N LEU A 367 -14.70 27.51 -17.00
CA LEU A 367 -14.52 27.92 -18.39
C LEU A 367 -15.30 29.21 -18.72
N ARG A 368 -16.51 29.36 -18.15
CA ARG A 368 -17.31 30.58 -18.30
C ARG A 368 -16.65 31.77 -17.60
N GLU A 369 -16.14 31.57 -16.38
CA GLU A 369 -15.44 32.63 -15.63
C GLU A 369 -14.16 33.11 -16.33
N ARG A 370 -13.49 32.21 -17.07
CA ARG A 370 -12.33 32.53 -17.91
C ARG A 370 -12.70 33.18 -19.25
N GLY A 371 -13.97 33.09 -19.65
CA GLY A 371 -14.46 33.57 -20.95
C GLY A 371 -14.22 32.61 -22.11
N ASP A 372 -13.81 31.36 -21.84
CA ASP A 372 -13.56 30.33 -22.84
C ASP A 372 -14.87 29.81 -23.48
N ILE A 373 -15.98 29.89 -22.73
CA ILE A 373 -17.33 29.61 -23.21
C ILE A 373 -18.27 30.76 -22.85
N ALA A 374 -19.29 30.99 -23.68
CA ALA A 374 -20.28 32.05 -23.49
C ALA A 374 -21.70 31.54 -23.76
N GLY A 375 -22.70 32.25 -23.22
CA GLY A 375 -24.12 31.97 -23.42
C GLY A 375 -24.94 32.10 -22.14
N ASP A 376 -26.26 32.17 -22.30
CA ASP A 376 -27.19 32.22 -21.17
C ASP A 376 -27.38 30.81 -20.55
N PRO A 377 -27.52 30.70 -19.22
CA PRO A 377 -27.93 29.47 -18.56
C PRO A 377 -29.41 29.18 -18.84
N GLY A 378 -29.83 27.91 -18.68
CA GLY A 378 -31.25 27.58 -18.62
C GLY A 378 -31.93 27.17 -19.94
N VAL A 379 -31.20 27.09 -21.06
CA VAL A 379 -31.72 26.54 -22.32
C VAL A 379 -30.98 25.26 -22.71
N LEU A 380 -31.70 24.15 -22.91
CA LEU A 380 -31.13 22.89 -23.40
C LEU A 380 -30.71 23.04 -24.88
N ASP A 381 -29.57 22.47 -25.26
CA ASP A 381 -28.99 22.50 -26.62
C ASP A 381 -28.66 23.90 -27.17
N ALA A 382 -28.66 24.94 -26.31
CA ALA A 382 -28.29 26.31 -26.64
C ALA A 382 -27.53 26.98 -25.49
N GLY A 383 -26.98 28.18 -25.73
CA GLY A 383 -26.24 28.94 -24.71
C GLY A 383 -25.13 28.10 -24.07
N LEU A 384 -25.09 28.05 -22.74
CA LEU A 384 -24.11 27.24 -22.00
C LEU A 384 -24.18 25.74 -22.28
N TYR A 385 -25.28 25.23 -22.82
CA TYR A 385 -25.49 23.82 -23.17
C TYR A 385 -25.54 23.58 -24.68
N SER A 386 -25.02 24.52 -25.50
CA SER A 386 -24.78 24.26 -26.92
C SER A 386 -23.86 23.06 -27.10
N ARG A 387 -23.97 22.36 -28.22
CA ARG A 387 -23.14 21.18 -28.51
C ARG A 387 -21.65 21.50 -28.41
N GLU A 388 -21.23 22.66 -28.90
CA GLU A 388 -19.84 23.15 -28.83
C GLU A 388 -19.39 23.34 -27.36
N ASN A 389 -20.18 24.04 -26.54
CA ASN A 389 -19.85 24.26 -25.13
C ASN A 389 -19.85 22.95 -24.33
N VAL A 390 -20.77 22.02 -24.63
CA VAL A 390 -20.78 20.69 -24.01
C VAL A 390 -19.51 19.92 -24.36
N THR A 391 -19.12 19.88 -25.64
CA THR A 391 -17.87 19.24 -26.07
C THR A 391 -16.66 19.86 -25.37
N ALA A 392 -16.54 21.19 -25.35
CA ALA A 392 -15.43 21.88 -24.68
C ALA A 392 -15.32 21.53 -23.19
N VAL A 393 -16.44 21.45 -22.47
CA VAL A 393 -16.47 21.07 -21.05
C VAL A 393 -15.99 19.64 -20.83
N TYR A 394 -16.45 18.69 -21.65
CA TYR A 394 -16.03 17.29 -21.51
C TYR A 394 -14.58 17.07 -21.95
N ASP A 395 -14.11 17.76 -22.99
CA ASP A 395 -12.71 17.72 -23.43
C ASP A 395 -11.79 18.24 -22.31
N GLU A 396 -12.15 19.35 -21.66
CA GLU A 396 -11.40 19.87 -20.52
C GLU A 396 -11.43 18.92 -19.30
N ALA A 397 -12.57 18.30 -19.02
CA ALA A 397 -12.68 17.31 -17.94
C ALA A 397 -11.78 16.08 -18.20
N LEU A 398 -11.78 15.56 -19.43
CA LEU A 398 -10.91 14.46 -19.86
C LEU A 398 -9.43 14.88 -19.86
N ARG A 399 -9.11 16.11 -20.25
CA ARG A 399 -7.74 16.65 -20.20
C ARG A 399 -7.23 16.70 -18.76
N ARG A 400 -8.05 17.14 -17.80
CA ARG A 400 -7.69 17.13 -16.36
C ARG A 400 -7.50 15.71 -15.84
N ALA A 401 -8.38 14.77 -16.20
CA ALA A 401 -8.22 13.36 -15.84
C ALA A 401 -6.91 12.75 -16.38
N ARG A 402 -6.53 13.09 -17.63
CA ARG A 402 -5.27 12.65 -18.24
C ARG A 402 -4.02 13.10 -17.49
N VAL A 403 -4.11 14.18 -16.70
CA VAL A 403 -2.99 14.61 -15.84
C VAL A 403 -2.94 13.81 -14.54
N CYS A 404 -4.09 13.47 -13.95
CA CYS A 404 -4.15 12.77 -12.65
C CYS A 404 -3.89 11.27 -12.74
N LEU A 405 -4.44 10.58 -13.75
CA LEU A 405 -4.35 9.11 -13.82
C LEU A 405 -2.90 8.59 -13.89
N PRO A 406 -1.99 9.19 -14.69
CA PRO A 406 -0.59 8.74 -14.73
C PRO A 406 0.21 9.00 -13.44
N THR A 407 -0.30 9.87 -12.55
CA THR A 407 0.32 10.11 -11.24
C THR A 407 -0.18 9.14 -10.16
N GLY A 408 -0.94 8.10 -10.53
CA GLY A 408 -1.52 7.14 -9.59
C GLY A 408 -2.86 7.56 -8.98
N GLN A 409 -3.34 8.77 -9.27
CA GLN A 409 -4.57 9.29 -8.67
C GLN A 409 -5.79 8.83 -9.46
N SER A 410 -6.65 8.02 -8.85
CA SER A 410 -7.94 7.64 -9.46
C SER A 410 -8.84 8.87 -9.63
N VAL A 411 -9.67 8.87 -10.67
CA VAL A 411 -10.50 10.02 -11.05
C VAL A 411 -11.97 9.61 -11.18
N ILE A 412 -12.86 10.43 -10.61
CA ILE A 412 -14.31 10.34 -10.80
C ILE A 412 -14.78 11.53 -11.63
N LEU A 413 -15.29 11.27 -12.83
CA LEU A 413 -15.89 12.27 -13.68
C LEU A 413 -17.42 12.32 -13.49
N ASP A 414 -17.90 13.39 -12.87
CA ASP A 414 -19.33 13.64 -12.62
C ASP A 414 -19.95 14.43 -13.78
N GLY A 415 -20.78 13.74 -14.58
CA GLY A 415 -21.41 14.31 -15.77
C GLY A 415 -22.73 13.62 -16.11
N THR A 416 -23.42 14.07 -17.15
CA THR A 416 -24.66 13.41 -17.61
C THR A 416 -24.39 12.24 -18.56
N TRP A 417 -23.21 12.20 -19.20
CA TRP A 417 -22.73 11.09 -20.05
C TRP A 417 -23.69 10.65 -21.15
N ARG A 418 -24.41 11.59 -21.75
CA ARG A 418 -25.47 11.32 -22.75
C ARG A 418 -24.90 10.93 -24.12
N ASP A 419 -23.80 11.57 -24.52
CA ASP A 419 -23.18 11.38 -25.83
C ASP A 419 -22.33 10.09 -25.86
N PRO A 420 -22.67 9.09 -26.69
CA PRO A 420 -21.87 7.88 -26.85
C PRO A 420 -20.43 8.15 -27.33
N HIS A 421 -20.20 9.22 -28.10
CA HIS A 421 -18.88 9.58 -28.56
C HIS A 421 -17.97 10.00 -27.40
N ILE A 422 -18.49 10.84 -26.49
CA ILE A 422 -17.77 11.29 -25.29
C ILE A 422 -17.49 10.10 -24.36
N ARG A 423 -18.43 9.15 -24.21
CA ARG A 423 -18.18 7.91 -23.48
C ARG A 423 -17.03 7.12 -24.09
N THR A 424 -16.99 6.97 -25.41
CA THR A 424 -15.88 6.30 -26.12
C THR A 424 -14.54 6.99 -25.90
N LEU A 425 -14.51 8.34 -25.89
CA LEU A 425 -13.28 9.09 -25.57
C LEU A 425 -12.79 8.81 -24.14
N ALA A 426 -13.72 8.72 -23.18
CA ALA A 426 -13.38 8.37 -21.80
C ALA A 426 -12.85 6.93 -21.67
N ARG A 427 -13.44 5.95 -22.38
CA ARG A 427 -12.92 4.57 -22.42
C ARG A 427 -11.51 4.52 -23.02
N ARG A 428 -11.30 5.24 -24.12
CA ARG A 428 -9.98 5.36 -24.75
C ARG A 428 -8.95 5.96 -23.80
N LEU A 429 -9.32 7.01 -23.05
CA LEU A 429 -8.45 7.58 -22.04
C LEU A 429 -8.07 6.54 -20.98
N ALA A 430 -9.03 5.77 -20.46
CA ALA A 430 -8.78 4.71 -19.49
C ALA A 430 -7.76 3.69 -20.02
N THR A 431 -7.93 3.23 -21.27
CA THR A 431 -6.96 2.32 -21.92
C THR A 431 -5.58 2.96 -22.09
N GLU A 432 -5.50 4.20 -22.58
CA GLU A 432 -4.23 4.92 -22.80
C GLU A 432 -3.45 5.16 -21.50
N THR A 433 -4.14 5.24 -20.37
CA THR A 433 -3.51 5.44 -19.05
C THR A 433 -3.45 4.15 -18.22
N HIS A 434 -3.75 2.98 -18.79
CA HIS A 434 -3.82 1.69 -18.09
C HIS A 434 -4.66 1.76 -16.81
N SER A 435 -5.80 2.46 -16.88
CA SER A 435 -6.71 2.66 -15.75
C SER A 435 -7.96 1.83 -15.96
N THR A 436 -8.43 1.16 -14.91
CA THR A 436 -9.65 0.37 -14.97
C THR A 436 -10.87 1.29 -15.07
N LEU A 437 -11.74 1.05 -16.06
CA LEU A 437 -12.94 1.86 -16.27
C LEU A 437 -14.09 1.41 -15.34
N VAL A 438 -14.75 2.36 -14.69
CA VAL A 438 -15.98 2.11 -13.91
C VAL A 438 -17.10 2.99 -14.45
N GLU A 439 -18.21 2.41 -14.89
CA GLU A 439 -19.35 3.16 -15.43
C GLU A 439 -20.56 3.03 -14.48
N LEU A 440 -21.01 4.13 -13.89
CA LEU A 440 -22.09 4.18 -12.91
C LEU A 440 -23.22 5.11 -13.37
N MET A 441 -24.45 4.59 -13.39
CA MET A 441 -25.65 5.34 -13.76
C MET A 441 -26.59 5.49 -12.56
N CYS A 442 -26.69 6.69 -12.01
CA CYS A 442 -27.63 7.03 -10.94
C CYS A 442 -29.05 7.20 -11.47
N THR A 443 -29.97 6.38 -10.97
CA THR A 443 -31.39 6.42 -11.27
C THR A 443 -32.21 6.82 -10.05
N VAL A 444 -33.42 7.32 -10.31
CA VAL A 444 -34.45 7.64 -9.31
C VAL A 444 -35.77 7.13 -9.85
N ALA A 445 -36.60 6.53 -9.02
CA ALA A 445 -38.00 6.26 -9.34
C ALA A 445 -38.72 7.54 -9.85
N SER A 446 -39.57 7.39 -10.87
CA SER A 446 -40.13 8.50 -11.65
C SER A 446 -40.95 9.52 -10.84
N ASP A 447 -41.45 9.15 -9.67
CA ASP A 447 -42.23 9.98 -8.75
C ASP A 447 -41.37 10.87 -7.83
N ALA A 448 -40.13 10.48 -7.52
CA ALA A 448 -39.26 11.20 -6.58
C ALA A 448 -38.35 12.29 -7.21
N VAL A 449 -38.31 12.38 -8.55
CA VAL A 449 -37.45 13.35 -9.27
C VAL A 449 -37.93 14.79 -9.08
N ALA A 450 -39.25 15.02 -9.13
CA ALA A 450 -39.83 16.36 -9.05
C ALA A 450 -39.64 17.01 -7.67
N ASP A 451 -39.72 16.23 -6.59
CA ASP A 451 -39.58 16.73 -5.22
C ASP A 451 -38.13 17.03 -4.85
N ARG A 452 -37.17 16.25 -5.37
CA ARG A 452 -35.73 16.50 -5.19
C ARG A 452 -35.22 17.73 -5.93
N ILE A 453 -35.79 18.04 -7.10
CA ILE A 453 -35.45 19.25 -7.85
C ILE A 453 -35.98 20.50 -7.12
N LYS A 454 -37.18 20.43 -6.53
CA LYS A 454 -37.82 21.55 -5.81
C LYS A 454 -37.17 21.86 -4.46
N THR A 455 -36.69 20.85 -3.74
CA THR A 455 -36.08 21.00 -2.39
C THR A 455 -34.58 21.31 -2.43
N ARG A 456 -34.02 21.48 -3.63
CA ARG A 456 -32.60 21.70 -3.86
C ARG A 456 -32.15 23.09 -3.41
N GLN A 457 -31.03 23.18 -2.69
CA GLN A 457 -30.36 24.46 -2.42
C GLN A 457 -29.78 25.08 -3.71
N PRO A 458 -29.96 26.40 -3.95
CA PRO A 458 -29.35 27.08 -5.09
C PRO A 458 -27.81 27.06 -4.98
N GLY A 459 -27.12 26.59 -6.03
CA GLY A 459 -25.65 26.66 -6.12
C GLY A 459 -24.90 25.42 -6.67
N ASN A 460 -25.57 24.27 -6.81
CA ASN A 460 -24.88 23.00 -7.12
C ASN A 460 -25.01 22.49 -8.58
N SER A 461 -25.73 23.17 -9.48
CA SER A 461 -25.81 22.88 -10.93
C SER A 461 -26.61 23.97 -11.63
N ASP A 462 -26.29 24.24 -12.89
CA ASP A 462 -26.98 25.23 -13.73
C ASP A 462 -28.25 24.66 -14.43
N ALA A 463 -28.61 23.40 -14.15
CA ALA A 463 -29.80 22.76 -14.72
C ALA A 463 -31.09 23.25 -14.03
N THR A 464 -31.95 23.92 -14.79
CA THR A 464 -33.31 24.32 -14.36
C THR A 464 -34.26 23.11 -14.31
N PRO A 465 -35.39 23.19 -13.57
CA PRO A 465 -36.41 22.13 -13.57
C PRO A 465 -36.88 21.74 -14.98
N GLU A 466 -37.01 22.71 -15.88
CA GLU A 466 -37.42 22.51 -17.27
C GLU A 466 -36.36 21.71 -18.06
N ILE A 467 -35.07 22.03 -17.88
CA ILE A 467 -33.96 21.25 -18.44
C ILE A 467 -33.97 19.82 -17.89
N ALA A 468 -34.18 19.65 -16.58
CA ALA A 468 -34.18 18.33 -15.96
C ALA A 468 -35.31 17.44 -16.49
N THR A 469 -36.52 18.00 -16.67
CA THR A 469 -37.66 17.28 -17.28
C THR A 469 -37.40 16.93 -18.75
N ALA A 470 -36.86 17.86 -19.54
CA ALA A 470 -36.52 17.61 -20.95
C ALA A 470 -35.43 16.54 -21.11
N LEU A 471 -34.42 16.54 -20.23
CA LEU A 471 -33.36 15.54 -20.21
C LEU A 471 -33.88 14.15 -19.80
N ALA A 472 -34.81 14.08 -18.84
CA ALA A 472 -35.40 12.82 -18.40
C ALA A 472 -36.26 12.12 -19.47
N ALA A 473 -36.86 12.89 -20.37
CA ALA A 473 -37.69 12.36 -21.47
C ALA A 473 -36.87 11.68 -22.58
N GLN A 474 -35.57 11.98 -22.69
CA GLN A 474 -34.71 11.49 -23.76
C GLN A 474 -33.84 10.32 -23.27
N HIS A 475 -34.18 9.09 -23.67
CA HIS A 475 -33.42 7.87 -23.36
C HIS A 475 -32.13 7.81 -24.18
N THR A 476 -30.96 7.81 -23.53
CA THR A 476 -29.66 7.90 -24.23
C THR A 476 -28.78 6.64 -24.16
N GLY A 477 -29.37 5.47 -23.89
CA GLY A 477 -28.72 4.14 -24.03
C GLY A 477 -27.30 4.07 -23.48
N TRP A 478 -27.15 3.82 -22.18
CA TRP A 478 -25.86 3.56 -21.53
C TRP A 478 -25.91 2.20 -20.83
N ASP A 479 -26.04 1.16 -21.65
CA ASP A 479 -26.35 -0.20 -21.19
C ASP A 479 -25.17 -0.89 -20.49
N THR A 480 -23.95 -0.39 -20.71
CA THR A 480 -22.73 -0.86 -20.04
C THR A 480 -22.58 -0.33 -18.62
N ALA A 481 -23.32 0.72 -18.22
CA ALA A 481 -23.22 1.29 -16.89
C ALA A 481 -23.96 0.45 -15.86
N HIS A 482 -23.33 0.26 -14.70
CA HIS A 482 -23.98 -0.31 -13.52
C HIS A 482 -25.02 0.68 -13.00
N ARG A 483 -26.29 0.27 -13.00
CA ARG A 483 -27.42 1.11 -12.57
C ARG A 483 -27.52 1.12 -11.06
N LEU A 484 -27.54 2.32 -10.49
CA LEU A 484 -27.60 2.57 -9.05
C LEU A 484 -28.87 3.33 -8.73
N GLU A 485 -29.79 2.69 -8.02
CA GLU A 485 -30.97 3.37 -7.51
C GLU A 485 -30.59 4.25 -6.31
N THR A 486 -30.93 5.54 -6.39
CA THR A 486 -30.54 6.56 -5.40
C THR A 486 -31.72 7.09 -4.58
N THR A 487 -32.91 6.49 -4.70
CA THR A 487 -34.07 6.78 -3.83
C THR A 487 -33.86 6.26 -2.41
N ARG A 488 -33.07 5.21 -2.25
CA ARG A 488 -32.65 4.62 -0.97
C ARG A 488 -31.61 5.49 -0.22
N PRO A 489 -31.30 5.18 1.05
CA PRO A 489 -30.25 5.87 1.81
C PRO A 489 -28.92 5.92 1.05
N LEU A 490 -28.17 7.01 1.26
CA LEU A 490 -26.88 7.22 0.58
C LEU A 490 -25.89 6.08 0.87
N GLU A 491 -25.85 5.59 2.10
CA GLU A 491 -24.94 4.53 2.53
C GLU A 491 -25.11 3.24 1.71
N ASP A 492 -26.37 2.85 1.41
CA ASP A 492 -26.64 1.66 0.61
C ASP A 492 -26.21 1.83 -0.85
N SER A 493 -26.46 3.03 -1.40
CA SER A 493 -26.03 3.38 -2.76
C SER A 493 -24.51 3.43 -2.87
N LEU A 494 -23.85 3.96 -1.84
CA LEU A 494 -22.40 4.04 -1.74
C LEU A 494 -21.77 2.65 -1.61
N ARG A 495 -22.34 1.77 -0.77
CA ARG A 495 -21.88 0.38 -0.61
C ARG A 495 -21.94 -0.38 -1.94
N GLU A 496 -23.00 -0.19 -2.71
CA GLU A 496 -23.14 -0.80 -4.04
C GLU A 496 -22.16 -0.20 -5.06
N ALA A 497 -22.00 1.12 -5.09
CA ALA A 497 -21.04 1.81 -5.96
C ALA A 497 -19.60 1.36 -5.65
N HIS A 498 -19.24 1.25 -4.38
CA HIS A 498 -17.95 0.71 -3.93
C HIS A 498 -17.79 -0.77 -4.31
N GLY A 499 -18.88 -1.55 -4.29
CA GLY A 499 -18.89 -2.91 -4.83
C GLY A 499 -18.56 -2.95 -6.32
N ALA A 500 -19.16 -2.07 -7.13
CA ALA A 500 -18.86 -1.96 -8.56
C ALA A 500 -17.41 -1.50 -8.81
N TRP A 501 -16.93 -0.53 -8.03
CA TRP A 501 -15.53 -0.07 -8.05
C TRP A 501 -14.53 -1.22 -7.85
N ARG A 502 -14.75 -2.06 -6.84
CA ARG A 502 -13.89 -3.22 -6.56
C ARG A 502 -14.01 -4.32 -7.61
N ARG A 503 -15.21 -4.61 -8.12
CA ARG A 503 -15.40 -5.65 -9.16
C ARG A 503 -14.77 -5.29 -10.49
N ALA A 504 -14.60 -4.01 -10.79
CA ALA A 504 -14.07 -3.56 -12.07
C ALA A 504 -12.68 -4.13 -12.36
N THR A 505 -11.85 -4.35 -11.33
CA THR A 505 -10.57 -5.02 -11.51
C THR A 505 -10.73 -6.52 -11.68
N ARG A 506 -11.67 -7.18 -10.99
CA ARG A 506 -11.81 -8.65 -10.96
C ARG A 506 -12.41 -9.29 -12.22
N ASN A 507 -13.00 -8.48 -13.10
CA ASN A 507 -13.68 -8.96 -14.31
C ASN A 507 -12.80 -8.85 -15.59
N GLU A 508 -11.55 -8.42 -15.42
CA GLU A 508 -10.48 -8.48 -16.43
C GLU A 508 -9.63 -9.74 -16.18
#